data_AF-A0A9E6JPB1-F1
#
_entry.id   AF-A0A9E6JPB1-F1
#
_cell.length_a   1.000
_cell.length_b   1.000
_cell.length_c   1.000
_cell.angle_alpha   90.00
_cell.angle_beta   90.00
_cell.angle_gamma   90.00
#
_symmetry.space_group_name_H-M   'P 1'
#
loop_
_entity.id
_entity.type
_entity.pdbx_description
1 polymer ?
#
loop_
_entity_poly.entity_id
_entity_poly.type
_entity_poly.pdbx_seq_one_letter_code
_entity_poly.pdbx_strand_id
1 'polypeptide(L)'
;MTPRLPAQPKPPPAEPASPGVVKIQKREAKPTVTTREKVCATCGRTFRLSPEEKFFNCPHCYKKTQPVRKAVRKNEAQILTQIVCVECGTKEYVDFVPTDSAAAFCASCFSRRKRELQAQKPHKDRR
;
A
#
# COMPACT_ATOMS: atom_id res chain seq x y z
N MET A 1 29.01 69.28 1.80
CA MET A 1 30.28 68.63 1.45
C MET A 1 29.98 67.27 0.85
N THR A 2 29.89 67.19 -0.48
CA THR A 2 29.61 65.96 -1.22
C THR A 2 30.94 65.24 -1.53
N PRO A 3 31.11 63.95 -1.19
CA PRO A 3 32.29 63.22 -1.61
C PRO A 3 32.20 62.86 -3.10
N ARG A 4 33.20 63.30 -3.84
CA ARG A 4 33.46 63.02 -5.26
C ARG A 4 33.84 61.53 -5.42
N LEU A 5 33.05 60.76 -6.17
CA LEU A 5 33.38 59.36 -6.49
C LEU A 5 34.68 59.29 -7.33
N PRO A 6 35.59 58.34 -7.07
CA PRO A 6 36.76 58.11 -7.91
C PRO A 6 36.37 57.43 -9.23
N ALA A 7 37.04 57.85 -10.31
CA ALA A 7 36.90 57.30 -11.64
C ALA A 7 37.41 55.85 -11.70
N GLN A 8 36.59 54.95 -12.24
CA GLN A 8 36.97 53.55 -12.48
C GLN A 8 37.98 53.47 -13.64
N PRO A 9 39.08 52.69 -13.52
CA PRO A 9 39.99 52.45 -14.64
C PRO A 9 39.34 51.54 -15.70
N LYS A 10 39.56 51.90 -16.97
CA LYS A 10 39.13 51.15 -18.17
C LYS A 10 39.72 49.73 -18.16
N PRO A 11 38.96 48.69 -18.55
CA PRO A 11 39.51 47.34 -18.69
C PRO A 11 40.48 47.24 -19.90
N PRO A 12 41.56 46.46 -19.79
CA PRO A 12 42.50 46.23 -20.89
C PRO A 12 41.89 45.35 -22.01
N PRO A 13 42.43 45.45 -23.24
CA PRO A 13 41.90 44.76 -24.41
C PRO A 13 42.08 43.24 -24.32
N ALA A 14 41.07 42.51 -24.80
CA ALA A 14 41.05 41.05 -24.83
C ALA A 14 42.13 40.48 -25.75
N GLU A 15 42.98 39.62 -25.20
CA GLU A 15 43.96 38.83 -25.94
C GLU A 15 43.28 37.65 -26.68
N PRO A 16 43.78 37.26 -27.86
CA PRO A 16 43.16 36.25 -28.72
C PRO A 16 43.27 34.85 -28.13
N ALA A 17 42.14 34.15 -28.07
CA ALA A 17 42.01 32.79 -27.59
C ALA A 17 42.89 31.82 -28.39
N SER A 18 43.82 31.16 -27.70
CA SER A 18 44.43 29.91 -28.17
C SER A 18 43.35 28.82 -28.26
N PRO A 19 43.45 27.85 -29.18
CA PRO A 19 42.48 26.76 -29.30
C PRO A 19 42.58 25.84 -28.08
N GLY A 20 41.86 26.22 -27.03
CA GLY A 20 41.78 25.53 -25.75
C GLY A 20 40.99 24.24 -25.91
N VAL A 21 41.60 23.14 -25.50
CA VAL A 21 40.95 21.84 -25.32
C VAL A 21 39.71 22.02 -24.45
N VAL A 22 38.53 21.81 -25.03
CA VAL A 22 37.25 21.87 -24.33
C VAL A 22 37.15 20.66 -23.40
N LYS A 23 37.47 20.83 -22.12
CA LYS A 23 37.28 19.79 -21.11
C LYS A 23 35.79 19.71 -20.75
N ILE A 24 35.09 18.71 -21.30
CA ILE A 24 33.71 18.38 -20.94
C ILE A 24 33.72 17.79 -19.53
N GLN A 25 33.32 18.58 -18.54
CA GLN A 25 33.07 18.06 -17.19
C GLN A 25 31.63 17.56 -17.09
N LYS A 26 31.47 16.25 -16.91
CA LYS A 26 30.18 15.62 -16.66
C LYS A 26 29.69 16.04 -15.28
N ARG A 27 28.70 16.95 -15.23
CA ARG A 27 28.05 17.34 -13.97
C ARG A 27 27.34 16.12 -13.37
N GLU A 28 27.72 15.77 -12.15
CA GLU A 28 27.02 14.77 -11.36
C GLU A 28 25.69 15.35 -10.85
N ALA A 29 24.59 14.64 -11.12
CA ALA A 29 23.26 15.02 -10.65
C ALA A 29 23.18 14.76 -9.13
N LYS A 30 23.02 15.83 -8.33
CA LYS A 30 22.73 15.69 -6.90
C LYS A 30 21.35 15.03 -6.73
N PRO A 31 21.22 13.90 -6.01
CA PRO A 31 19.92 13.30 -5.77
C PRO A 31 19.12 14.19 -4.82
N THR A 32 18.07 14.83 -5.32
CA THR A 32 17.13 15.63 -4.54
C THR A 32 16.08 14.74 -3.86
N VAL A 33 16.52 13.69 -3.15
CA VAL A 33 15.60 12.85 -2.36
C VAL A 33 15.34 13.56 -1.03
N THR A 34 14.42 14.52 -1.04
CA THR A 34 13.92 15.13 0.20
C THR A 34 12.78 14.26 0.73
N THR A 35 13.11 13.31 1.58
CA THR A 35 12.12 12.49 2.28
C THR A 35 11.18 13.39 3.09
N ARG A 36 9.88 13.30 2.85
CA ARG A 36 8.87 14.13 3.53
C ARG A 36 8.37 13.42 4.78
N GLU A 37 8.42 14.10 5.92
CA GLU A 37 7.85 13.59 7.17
C GLU A 37 6.34 13.89 7.23
N LYS A 38 5.54 12.87 7.59
CA LYS A 38 4.08 12.96 7.76
C LYS A 38 3.62 12.26 9.03
N VAL A 39 2.45 12.62 9.53
CA VAL A 39 1.80 12.00 10.69
C VAL A 39 0.71 11.04 10.22
N CYS A 40 0.67 9.82 10.78
CA CYS A 40 -0.37 8.85 10.47
C CYS A 40 -1.69 9.23 11.14
N ALA A 41 -2.78 9.26 10.37
CA ALA A 41 -4.10 9.62 10.91
C ALA A 41 -4.69 8.61 11.91
N THR A 42 -4.30 7.33 11.84
CA THR A 42 -4.86 6.28 12.69
C THR A 42 -4.14 6.13 14.03
N CYS A 43 -2.81 6.31 14.04
CA CYS A 43 -2.00 6.07 15.24
C CYS A 43 -1.17 7.27 15.70
N GLY A 44 -1.21 8.40 14.99
CA GLY A 44 -0.51 9.63 15.35
C GLY A 44 1.02 9.59 15.23
N ARG A 45 1.61 8.46 14.79
CA ARG A 45 3.07 8.34 14.65
C ARG A 45 3.55 9.07 13.40
N THR A 46 4.70 9.73 13.52
CA THR A 46 5.41 10.28 12.37
C THR A 46 6.05 9.16 11.56
N PHE A 47 6.03 9.31 10.24
CA PHE A 47 6.66 8.38 9.30
C PHE A 47 7.19 9.15 8.09
N ARG A 48 8.22 8.56 7.47
CA ARG A 48 8.94 9.12 6.33
C ARG A 48 8.38 8.55 5.04
N LEU A 49 8.12 9.41 4.07
CA LEU A 49 7.65 9.04 2.74
C LEU A 49 8.52 9.63 1.65
N SER A 50 8.66 8.87 0.56
CA SER A 50 9.21 9.39 -0.67
C SER A 50 8.27 10.45 -1.27
N PRO A 51 8.78 11.47 -2.00
CA PRO A 51 7.96 12.54 -2.58
C PRO A 51 6.82 12.04 -3.48
N GLU A 52 7.03 10.90 -4.13
CA GLU A 52 6.08 10.25 -5.03
C GLU A 52 4.93 9.57 -4.27
N GLU A 53 5.16 9.23 -3.00
CA GLU A 53 4.24 8.42 -2.20
C GLU A 53 3.28 9.29 -1.38
N LYS A 54 1.99 9.26 -1.74
CA LYS A 54 0.92 9.99 -1.05
C LYS A 54 0.17 9.10 -0.07
N PHE A 55 0.86 8.51 0.92
CA PHE A 55 0.16 7.76 1.97
C PHE A 55 -0.41 8.67 3.07
N PHE A 56 -1.60 8.30 3.56
CA PHE A 56 -2.27 8.91 4.71
C PHE A 56 -1.99 8.13 6.02
N ASN A 57 -1.69 6.83 5.90
CA ASN A 57 -1.44 5.93 7.01
C ASN A 57 0.00 5.43 6.99
N CYS A 58 0.57 5.17 8.17
CA CYS A 58 1.86 4.50 8.27
C CYS A 58 1.78 3.06 7.70
N PRO A 59 2.90 2.44 7.31
CA PRO A 59 2.91 1.09 6.72
C PRO A 59 2.18 0.04 7.55
N HIS A 60 2.21 0.17 8.87
CA HIS A 60 1.54 -0.74 9.79
C HIS A 60 0.01 -0.57 9.80
N CYS A 61 -0.48 0.67 9.91
CA CYS A 61 -1.91 0.95 9.86
C CYS A 61 -2.48 0.70 8.46
N TYR A 62 -1.72 0.98 7.41
CA TYR A 62 -2.10 0.71 6.03
C TYR A 62 -2.32 -0.78 5.77
N LYS A 63 -1.41 -1.65 6.23
CA LYS A 63 -1.57 -3.12 6.13
C LYS A 63 -2.78 -3.66 6.90
N LYS A 64 -3.18 -3.01 7.99
CA LYS A 64 -4.35 -3.40 8.79
C LYS A 64 -5.67 -2.99 8.14
N THR A 65 -5.70 -1.86 7.45
CA THR A 65 -6.91 -1.34 6.80
C THR A 65 -7.12 -1.94 5.41
N GLN A 66 -6.04 -2.39 4.75
CA GLN A 66 -6.13 -3.05 3.45
C GLN A 66 -6.76 -4.45 3.62
N PRO A 67 -7.88 -4.76 2.95
CA PRO A 67 -8.43 -6.10 2.99
C PRO A 67 -7.42 -7.05 2.31
N VAL A 68 -6.82 -7.94 3.09
CA VAL A 68 -5.99 -9.02 2.55
C VAL A 68 -6.91 -9.94 1.76
N ARG A 69 -7.03 -9.68 0.45
CA ARG A 69 -7.63 -10.65 -0.45
C ARG A 69 -6.69 -11.84 -0.49
N LYS A 70 -7.06 -12.92 0.20
CA LYS A 70 -6.36 -14.21 0.05
C LYS A 70 -6.39 -14.53 -1.43
N ALA A 71 -5.22 -14.67 -2.04
CA ALA A 71 -5.13 -15.07 -3.43
C ALA A 71 -5.76 -16.46 -3.55
N VAL A 72 -6.94 -16.53 -4.17
CA VAL A 72 -7.52 -17.79 -4.62
C VAL A 72 -6.52 -18.34 -5.63
N ARG A 73 -5.95 -19.51 -5.36
CA ARG A 73 -4.98 -20.13 -6.28
C ARG A 73 -5.68 -20.35 -7.61
N LYS A 74 -5.26 -19.62 -8.64
CA LYS A 74 -5.99 -19.50 -9.91
C LYS A 74 -5.89 -20.76 -10.81
N ASN A 75 -5.14 -21.78 -10.39
CA ASN A 75 -4.78 -22.95 -11.21
C ASN A 75 -4.95 -24.30 -10.48
N GLU A 76 -5.71 -24.36 -9.39
CA GLU A 76 -5.99 -25.62 -8.69
C GLU A 76 -7.42 -26.05 -9.03
N ALA A 77 -7.58 -27.25 -9.59
CA ALA A 77 -8.88 -27.80 -9.91
C ALA A 77 -9.71 -27.90 -8.62
N GLN A 78 -10.77 -27.10 -8.51
CA GLN A 78 -11.67 -27.14 -7.36
C GLN A 78 -12.56 -28.37 -7.47
N ILE A 79 -12.40 -29.32 -6.54
CA ILE A 79 -13.27 -30.49 -6.44
C ILE A 79 -14.60 -30.04 -5.84
N LEU A 80 -15.65 -30.07 -6.64
CA LEU A 80 -17.01 -29.79 -6.19
C LEU A 80 -17.68 -31.10 -5.77
N THR A 81 -18.16 -31.15 -4.52
CA THR A 81 -18.87 -32.31 -3.97
C THR A 81 -20.37 -32.03 -3.95
N GLN A 82 -21.16 -32.95 -4.49
CA GLN A 82 -22.63 -32.85 -4.44
C GLN A 82 -23.13 -33.27 -3.06
N ILE A 83 -23.94 -32.43 -2.42
CA ILE A 83 -24.58 -32.69 -1.13
C ILE A 83 -26.09 -32.51 -1.21
N VAL A 84 -26.81 -33.09 -0.25
CA VAL A 84 -28.22 -32.80 0.03
C VAL A 84 -28.28 -32.08 1.37
N CYS A 85 -28.79 -30.85 1.38
CA CYS A 85 -28.89 -30.07 2.62
C CYS A 85 -29.88 -30.70 3.60
N VAL A 86 -29.47 -30.91 4.84
CA VAL A 86 -30.36 -31.47 5.89
C VAL A 86 -31.46 -30.53 6.34
N GLU A 87 -31.30 -29.22 6.15
CA GLU A 87 -32.27 -28.21 6.63
C GLU A 87 -33.31 -27.87 5.56
N CYS A 88 -32.88 -27.70 4.31
CA CYS A 88 -33.77 -27.29 3.21
C CYS A 88 -34.00 -28.37 2.14
N GLY A 89 -33.29 -29.51 2.20
CA GLY A 89 -33.42 -30.60 1.23
C GLY A 89 -32.82 -30.34 -0.16
N THR A 90 -32.23 -29.15 -0.38
CA THR A 90 -31.70 -28.76 -1.69
C THR A 90 -30.43 -29.53 -2.04
N LYS A 91 -30.30 -29.93 -3.31
CA LYS A 91 -29.07 -30.49 -3.88
C LYS A 91 -28.14 -29.37 -4.32
N GLU A 92 -26.94 -29.31 -3.78
CA GLU A 92 -25.97 -28.25 -4.06
C GLU A 92 -24.56 -28.81 -4.23
N TYR A 93 -23.74 -28.16 -5.05
CA TYR A 93 -22.32 -28.47 -5.19
C TYR A 93 -21.51 -27.54 -4.28
N VAL A 94 -20.79 -28.11 -3.33
CA VAL A 94 -19.95 -27.37 -2.37
C VAL A 94 -18.46 -27.59 -2.64
N ASP A 95 -17.65 -26.60 -2.29
CA ASP A 95 -16.19 -26.54 -2.48
C ASP A 95 -15.39 -27.26 -1.38
N PHE A 96 -16.07 -27.94 -0.47
CA PHE A 96 -15.48 -28.76 0.58
C PHE A 96 -16.06 -30.18 0.53
N VAL A 97 -15.30 -31.16 1.03
CA VAL A 97 -15.77 -32.54 1.18
C VAL A 97 -16.30 -32.70 2.61
N PRO A 98 -17.62 -32.86 2.83
CA PRO A 98 -18.15 -33.13 4.16
C PRO A 98 -17.67 -34.49 4.66
N THR A 99 -17.43 -34.63 5.97
CA THR A 99 -17.15 -35.94 6.59
C THR A 99 -18.35 -36.88 6.45
N ASP A 100 -19.55 -36.35 6.74
CA ASP A 100 -20.82 -37.08 6.61
C ASP A 100 -21.76 -36.33 5.67
N SER A 101 -22.11 -36.95 4.54
CA SER A 101 -23.05 -36.36 3.57
C SER A 101 -24.45 -36.16 4.14
N ALA A 102 -24.86 -37.01 5.10
CA ALA A 102 -26.14 -36.95 5.80
C ALA A 102 -26.23 -35.84 6.86
N ALA A 103 -25.13 -35.15 7.16
CA ALA A 103 -25.09 -34.01 8.10
C ALA A 103 -24.74 -32.68 7.40
N ALA A 104 -24.67 -32.68 6.07
CA ALA A 104 -24.21 -31.53 5.30
C ALA A 104 -25.28 -30.43 5.20
N PHE A 105 -24.82 -29.17 5.29
CA PHE A 105 -25.65 -27.99 5.07
C PHE A 105 -25.24 -27.31 3.77
N CYS A 106 -26.21 -26.76 3.04
CA CYS A 106 -25.91 -25.87 1.92
C CYS A 106 -25.24 -24.57 2.40
N ALA A 107 -24.62 -23.83 1.47
CA ALA A 107 -23.89 -22.60 1.81
C ALA A 107 -24.80 -21.57 2.53
N SER A 108 -26.07 -21.50 2.14
CA SER A 108 -27.07 -20.59 2.73
C SER A 108 -27.43 -20.96 4.17
N CYS A 109 -27.83 -22.21 4.40
CA CYS A 109 -28.19 -22.72 5.72
C CYS A 109 -26.99 -22.67 6.69
N PHE A 110 -25.81 -23.07 6.22
CA PHE A 110 -24.58 -22.98 7.00
C PHE A 110 -24.25 -21.54 7.40
N SER A 111 -24.39 -20.59 6.46
CA SER A 111 -24.14 -19.17 6.72
C SER A 111 -25.09 -18.59 7.77
N ARG A 112 -26.38 -18.97 7.72
CA ARG A 112 -27.38 -18.57 8.72
C ARG A 112 -27.02 -19.10 10.11
N ARG A 113 -26.80 -20.42 10.22
CA ARG A 113 -26.46 -21.07 11.50
C ARG A 113 -25.15 -20.55 12.10
N LYS A 114 -24.16 -20.26 11.25
CA LYS A 114 -22.89 -19.66 11.68
C LYS A 114 -23.08 -18.26 12.30
N ARG A 115 -23.95 -17.42 11.73
CA ARG A 115 -24.26 -16.10 12.27
C ARG A 115 -24.97 -16.21 13.63
N GLU A 116 -25.91 -17.13 13.76
CA GLU A 116 -26.61 -17.40 15.03
C GLU A 116 -25.64 -17.84 16.12
N LEU A 117 -24.75 -18.80 15.82
CA LEU A 117 -23.69 -19.25 16.74
C LEU A 117 -22.71 -18.13 17.10
N GLN A 118 -22.46 -17.18 16.19
CA GLN A 118 -21.60 -16.05 16.45
C GLN A 118 -22.29 -14.97 17.31
N ALA A 119 -23.58 -14.74 17.10
CA ALA A 119 -24.39 -13.82 17.90
C ALA A 119 -24.54 -14.29 19.36
N GLN A 120 -24.58 -15.61 19.59
CA GLN A 120 -24.62 -16.19 20.94
C GLN A 120 -23.29 -16.11 21.69
N LYS A 121 -22.17 -15.82 21.00
CA LYS A 121 -20.89 -15.66 21.70
C LYS A 121 -20.93 -14.32 22.45
N PRO A 122 -20.81 -14.33 23.79
CA PRO A 122 -20.78 -13.08 24.54
C PRO A 122 -19.61 -12.24 24.02
N HIS A 123 -19.90 -10.99 23.66
CA HIS A 123 -18.88 -10.01 23.30
C HIS A 123 -17.99 -9.83 24.51
N LYS A 124 -16.82 -10.48 24.51
CA LYS A 124 -15.88 -10.43 25.63
C LYS A 124 -15.43 -8.98 25.76
N ASP A 125 -16.00 -8.27 26.73
CA ASP A 125 -15.69 -6.88 27.04
C ASP A 125 -14.18 -6.79 27.25
N ARG A 126 -13.52 -6.11 26.32
CA ARG A 126 -12.07 -5.98 26.28
C ARG A 126 -11.72 -4.83 27.22
N ARG A 127 -11.71 -5.14 28.51
CA ARG A 127 -11.24 -4.27 29.60
C ARG A 127 -9.76 -3.96 29.44
#